data_AF-A0A935HRG1-F1
#
_entry.id   AF-A0A935HRG1-F1
#
_cell.length_a   1.000
_cell.length_b   1.000
_cell.length_c   1.000
_cell.angle_alpha   90.00
_cell.angle_beta   90.00
_cell.angle_gamma   90.00
#
_symmetry.space_group_name_H-M   'P 1'
#
loop_
_entity.id
_entity.type
_entity.pdbx_description
1 polymer ?
#
loop_
_entity_poly.entity_id
_entity_poly.type
_entity_poly.pdbx_seq_one_letter_code
_entity_poly.pdbx_strand_id
1 'polypeptide(L)'
;MQINAYDRKLYYNIWIVWKIDDPTAQVGTYIAGYAYLPAYSVNTFYGIGPNDGAMFISSVVNGTSTTVAHELGHALGLLHTFNGGDQTNCPPNTDCATQGDYVCDTPPVKNLLLAGTVNNSDINPCTSTAYNGAQNNIMGYGGGKSLLTAGQGTREIAALLAARLDLINSMGSTPPPSSLVKVSTAPPQNSQNGNGAGMGPNNINLNALNYKSYGYNGTKNDYYVDNTCNLGATLTYNNAAVLTVTTETNTQRCKAWIDFNNDGVLDNTTELIGNSVANTASFTHSFSIPASK
;
A
#
# COMPACT_ATOMS: atom_id res chain seq x y z
N MET A 1 2.91 -0.60 -21.00
CA MET A 1 1.64 -1.35 -20.95
C MET A 1 0.89 -0.85 -19.73
N GLN A 2 -0.26 -0.18 -19.90
CA GLN A 2 -1.10 0.22 -18.77
C GLN A 2 -2.00 -0.97 -18.46
N ILE A 3 -1.55 -1.85 -17.57
CA ILE A 3 -2.36 -2.97 -17.13
C ILE A 3 -3.38 -2.42 -16.12
N ASN A 4 -4.65 -2.73 -16.32
CA ASN A 4 -5.70 -2.33 -15.39
C ASN A 4 -5.34 -2.83 -13.98
N ALA A 5 -5.52 -1.96 -12.99
CA ALA A 5 -5.21 -2.22 -11.61
C ALA A 5 -6.45 -1.97 -10.76
N TYR A 6 -6.67 -2.81 -9.75
CA TYR A 6 -7.60 -2.48 -8.68
C TYR A 6 -7.06 -1.31 -7.86
N ASP A 7 -7.94 -0.63 -7.13
CA ASP A 7 -7.52 0.48 -6.26
C ASP A 7 -6.43 0.00 -5.29
N ARG A 8 -5.27 0.63 -5.38
CA ARG A 8 -4.06 0.26 -4.65
C ARG A 8 -4.16 0.54 -3.15
N LYS A 9 -5.16 1.31 -2.72
CA LYS A 9 -5.48 1.48 -1.29
C LYS A 9 -6.23 0.28 -0.73
N LEU A 10 -6.87 -0.50 -1.58
CA LEU A 10 -7.76 -1.59 -1.21
C LEU A 10 -7.16 -2.96 -1.55
N TYR A 11 -6.33 -3.02 -2.58
CA TYR A 11 -5.74 -4.26 -3.07
C TYR A 11 -4.25 -4.06 -3.34
N TYR A 12 -3.43 -5.01 -2.87
CA TYR A 12 -2.08 -5.12 -3.38
C TYR A 12 -2.13 -5.84 -4.73
N ASN A 13 -1.80 -5.12 -5.80
CA ASN A 13 -1.92 -5.63 -7.15
C ASN A 13 -0.72 -6.54 -7.50
N ILE A 14 -1.01 -7.75 -7.96
CA ILE A 14 -0.02 -8.71 -8.42
C ILE A 14 -0.33 -9.10 -9.87
N TRP A 15 0.63 -8.91 -10.76
CA TRP A 15 0.53 -9.32 -12.15
C TRP A 15 1.38 -10.57 -12.42
N ILE A 16 0.78 -11.53 -13.10
CA ILE A 16 1.47 -12.75 -13.55
C ILE A 16 1.58 -12.69 -15.06
N VAL A 17 2.81 -12.70 -15.56
CA VAL A 17 3.11 -12.56 -16.99
C VAL A 17 3.92 -13.74 -17.49
N TRP A 18 4.01 -13.91 -18.81
CA TRP A 18 4.93 -14.91 -19.37
C TRP A 18 6.38 -14.45 -19.20
N LYS A 19 6.69 -13.21 -19.57
CA LYS A 19 8.06 -12.70 -19.61
C LYS A 19 8.12 -11.27 -19.08
N ILE A 20 9.21 -10.96 -18.40
CA ILE A 20 9.60 -9.60 -18.05
C ILE A 20 10.85 -9.28 -18.87
N ASP A 21 10.75 -8.31 -19.77
CA ASP A 21 11.85 -7.87 -20.61
C ASP A 21 12.56 -6.68 -19.97
N ASP A 22 13.86 -6.82 -19.74
CA ASP A 22 14.74 -5.70 -19.40
C ASP A 22 15.86 -5.62 -20.46
N PRO A 23 15.83 -4.60 -21.34
CA PRO A 23 16.83 -4.43 -22.39
C PRO A 23 18.23 -4.10 -21.85
N THR A 24 18.36 -3.80 -20.56
CA THR A 24 19.62 -3.51 -19.89
C THR A 24 20.17 -4.69 -19.07
N ALA A 25 19.40 -5.78 -18.95
CA ALA A 25 19.83 -6.97 -18.23
C ALA A 25 21.03 -7.63 -18.90
N GLN A 26 21.95 -8.15 -18.09
CA GLN A 26 23.15 -8.83 -18.57
C GLN A 26 22.75 -10.08 -19.38
N VAL A 27 23.43 -10.33 -20.50
CA VAL A 27 23.16 -11.50 -21.37
C VAL A 27 23.20 -12.79 -20.53
N GLY A 28 22.13 -13.58 -20.61
CA GLY A 28 21.96 -14.82 -19.84
C GLY A 28 21.29 -14.66 -18.48
N THR A 29 20.93 -13.43 -18.09
CA THR A 29 20.07 -13.17 -16.91
C THR A 29 18.63 -12.91 -17.34
N TYR A 30 17.69 -13.13 -16.42
CA TYR A 30 16.28 -12.77 -16.62
C TYR A 30 15.70 -12.26 -15.30
N ILE A 31 14.67 -11.43 -15.41
CA ILE A 31 13.94 -10.93 -14.25
C ILE A 31 12.80 -11.91 -13.96
N ALA A 32 12.88 -12.57 -12.80
CA ALA A 32 11.86 -13.52 -12.34
C ALA A 32 10.64 -12.80 -11.73
N GLY A 33 10.85 -11.63 -11.15
CA GLY A 33 9.82 -10.76 -10.63
C GLY A 33 10.41 -9.42 -10.22
N TYR A 34 9.53 -8.48 -9.91
CA TYR A 34 9.89 -7.25 -9.20
C TYR A 34 8.70 -6.78 -8.36
N ALA A 35 8.96 -6.03 -7.30
CA ALA A 35 7.96 -5.24 -6.58
C ALA A 35 8.43 -3.81 -6.38
N TYR A 36 7.46 -2.90 -6.30
CA TYR A 36 7.72 -1.53 -5.87
C TYR A 36 7.79 -1.44 -4.34
N LEU A 37 8.85 -0.81 -3.85
CA LEU A 37 8.97 -0.40 -2.45
C LEU A 37 7.86 0.62 -2.10
N PRO A 38 7.32 0.59 -0.87
CA PRO A 38 6.36 1.57 -0.38
C PRO A 38 7.04 2.89 0.05
N ALA A 39 8.02 3.35 -0.74
CA ALA A 39 8.92 4.43 -0.39
C ALA A 39 9.42 5.20 -1.62
N TYR A 40 9.63 6.52 -1.46
CA TYR A 40 10.32 7.35 -2.46
C TYR A 40 11.83 7.41 -2.24
N SER A 41 12.29 7.05 -1.03
CA SER A 41 13.70 6.89 -0.69
C SER A 41 13.89 5.65 0.20
N VAL A 42 15.10 5.09 0.22
CA VAL A 42 15.42 3.83 0.91
C VAL A 42 15.09 3.79 2.41
N ASN A 43 14.87 4.93 3.07
CA ASN A 43 14.57 5.00 4.50
C ASN A 43 13.33 5.86 4.87
N THR A 44 12.49 6.22 3.91
CA THR A 44 11.24 6.96 4.21
C THR A 44 10.04 6.36 3.50
N PHE A 45 9.19 5.70 4.30
CA PHE A 45 7.88 5.21 3.86
C PHE A 45 6.89 6.37 3.87
N TYR A 46 6.46 6.84 2.69
CA TYR A 46 5.59 8.01 2.57
C TYR A 46 4.35 7.78 1.67
N GLY A 47 4.15 6.54 1.21
CA GLY A 47 2.97 6.14 0.43
C GLY A 47 3.31 5.32 -0.81
N ILE A 48 2.28 5.01 -1.58
CA ILE A 48 2.32 4.15 -2.76
C ILE A 48 2.18 4.96 -4.05
N GLY A 49 3.03 4.65 -5.04
CA GLY A 49 3.03 5.31 -6.35
C GLY A 49 1.95 4.77 -7.30
N PRO A 50 1.76 5.40 -8.47
CA PRO A 50 0.78 4.95 -9.47
C PRO A 50 1.10 3.57 -10.06
N ASN A 51 2.35 3.10 -9.93
CA ASN A 51 2.80 1.79 -10.40
C ASN A 51 2.84 0.74 -9.27
N ASP A 52 2.45 1.08 -8.05
CA ASP A 52 2.58 0.18 -6.89
C ASP A 52 1.93 -1.19 -7.14
N GLY A 53 2.61 -2.23 -6.69
CA GLY A 53 2.30 -3.63 -6.96
C GLY A 53 3.54 -4.48 -7.20
N ALA A 54 3.33 -5.75 -7.55
CA ALA A 54 4.37 -6.71 -7.89
C ALA A 54 4.06 -7.40 -9.23
N MET A 55 5.10 -7.79 -9.95
CA MET A 55 4.98 -8.58 -11.17
C MET A 55 5.87 -9.82 -11.09
N PHE A 56 5.36 -10.94 -11.56
CA PHE A 56 6.05 -12.23 -11.57
C PHE A 56 5.94 -12.90 -12.94
N ILE A 57 6.98 -13.61 -13.35
CA ILE A 57 6.80 -14.60 -14.41
C ILE A 57 6.03 -15.81 -13.88
N SER A 58 5.16 -16.39 -14.69
CA SER A 58 4.29 -17.48 -14.28
C SER A 58 5.04 -18.69 -13.70
N SER A 59 6.26 -18.97 -14.19
CA SER A 59 7.05 -20.13 -13.76
C SER A 59 7.52 -20.06 -12.30
N VAL A 60 7.58 -18.88 -11.69
CA VAL A 60 7.97 -18.74 -10.27
C VAL A 60 6.77 -18.74 -9.32
N VAL A 61 5.55 -18.60 -9.83
CA VAL A 61 4.33 -18.68 -9.01
C VAL A 61 3.89 -20.15 -8.89
N ASN A 62 4.73 -20.95 -8.23
CA ASN A 62 4.61 -22.41 -8.20
C ASN A 62 4.60 -23.01 -6.78
N GLY A 63 4.58 -22.16 -5.74
CA GLY A 63 4.57 -22.57 -4.33
C GLY A 63 5.92 -23.03 -3.76
N THR A 64 6.98 -23.12 -4.57
CA THR A 64 8.33 -23.53 -4.13
C THR A 64 9.39 -22.47 -4.38
N SER A 65 9.19 -21.57 -5.37
CA SER A 65 10.09 -20.45 -5.60
C SER A 65 10.02 -19.42 -4.47
N THR A 66 11.18 -18.95 -4.03
CA THR A 66 11.28 -17.87 -3.06
C THR A 66 11.14 -16.49 -3.68
N THR A 67 11.07 -16.37 -5.02
CA THR A 67 10.90 -15.08 -5.71
C THR A 67 9.65 -14.35 -5.22
N VAL A 68 8.53 -15.05 -5.02
CA VAL A 68 7.30 -14.39 -4.55
C VAL A 68 7.51 -13.78 -3.15
N ALA A 69 8.11 -14.55 -2.23
CA ALA A 69 8.41 -14.05 -0.90
C ALA A 69 9.43 -12.89 -0.92
N HIS A 70 10.44 -12.97 -1.78
CA HIS A 70 11.45 -11.93 -1.97
C HIS A 70 10.83 -10.60 -2.41
N GLU A 71 10.02 -10.62 -3.47
CA GLU A 71 9.38 -9.40 -3.96
C GLU A 71 8.32 -8.88 -2.97
N LEU A 72 7.62 -9.74 -2.24
CA LEU A 72 6.72 -9.29 -1.18
C LEU A 72 7.48 -8.66 0.00
N GLY A 73 8.71 -9.09 0.29
CA GLY A 73 9.58 -8.38 1.23
C GLY A 73 9.88 -6.94 0.77
N HIS A 74 10.17 -6.74 -0.53
CA HIS A 74 10.27 -5.39 -1.11
C HIS A 74 8.96 -4.61 -1.04
N ALA A 75 7.82 -5.25 -1.34
CA ALA A 75 6.51 -4.64 -1.20
C ALA A 75 6.23 -4.12 0.22
N LEU A 76 6.85 -4.76 1.22
CA LEU A 76 6.78 -4.41 2.63
C LEU A 76 8.01 -3.63 3.11
N GLY A 77 8.82 -3.07 2.21
CA GLY A 77 9.87 -2.12 2.61
C GLY A 77 11.20 -2.74 3.04
N LEU A 78 11.41 -4.04 2.83
CA LEU A 78 12.73 -4.65 2.97
C LEU A 78 13.62 -4.30 1.78
N LEU A 79 14.89 -4.06 2.04
CA LEU A 79 15.91 -3.94 1.01
C LEU A 79 16.64 -5.28 0.87
N HIS A 80 17.40 -5.42 -0.21
CA HIS A 80 18.33 -6.53 -0.32
C HIS A 80 19.32 -6.51 0.85
N THR A 81 19.69 -7.67 1.40
CA THR A 81 20.70 -7.76 2.48
C THR A 81 22.10 -7.27 2.05
N PHE A 82 22.32 -7.13 0.74
CA PHE A 82 23.53 -6.58 0.13
C PHE A 82 23.35 -5.13 -0.34
N ASN A 83 22.33 -4.40 0.12
CA ASN A 83 22.10 -3.02 -0.30
C ASN A 83 23.31 -2.11 0.00
N GLY A 84 23.78 -1.38 -1.00
CA GLY A 84 25.03 -0.60 -0.93
C GLY A 84 26.32 -1.42 -1.11
N GLY A 85 26.20 -2.73 -1.31
CA GLY A 85 27.27 -3.64 -1.72
C GLY A 85 26.97 -4.30 -3.08
N ASP A 86 27.86 -5.20 -3.49
CA ASP A 86 27.75 -5.94 -4.75
C ASP A 86 28.41 -7.34 -4.62
N GLN A 87 28.76 -7.97 -5.73
CA GLN A 87 29.39 -9.31 -5.74
C GLN A 87 30.84 -9.28 -5.19
N THR A 88 31.48 -8.12 -5.25
CA THR A 88 32.87 -7.87 -4.88
C THR A 88 32.99 -7.07 -3.58
N ASN A 89 32.07 -6.15 -3.32
CA ASN A 89 32.09 -5.22 -2.19
C ASN A 89 31.01 -5.58 -1.16
N CYS A 90 31.39 -5.53 0.12
CA CYS A 90 30.42 -5.70 1.21
C CYS A 90 29.55 -4.46 1.36
N PRO A 91 28.27 -4.62 1.72
CA PRO A 91 27.43 -3.48 2.04
C PRO A 91 27.94 -2.75 3.28
N PRO A 92 27.77 -1.41 3.37
CA PRO A 92 28.12 -0.66 4.58
C PRO A 92 27.24 -1.10 5.75
N ASN A 93 27.85 -1.38 6.91
CA ASN A 93 27.12 -1.83 8.10
C ASN A 93 27.81 -1.42 9.41
N THR A 94 28.43 -0.23 9.44
CA THR A 94 29.00 0.33 10.68
C THR A 94 27.89 0.78 11.63
N ASP A 95 26.81 1.34 11.08
CA ASP A 95 25.55 1.60 11.78
C ASP A 95 24.40 1.00 10.98
N CYS A 96 23.97 -0.20 11.37
CA CYS A 96 22.89 -0.95 10.74
C CYS A 96 21.53 -0.25 10.81
N ALA A 97 21.34 0.77 11.64
CA ALA A 97 20.09 1.54 11.68
C ALA A 97 20.00 2.57 10.55
N THR A 98 21.13 2.92 9.93
CA THR A 98 21.22 3.97 8.90
C THR A 98 21.95 3.54 7.63
N GLN A 99 22.49 2.32 7.59
CA GLN A 99 23.27 1.76 6.48
C GLN A 99 22.76 0.38 6.08
N GLY A 100 23.25 -0.11 4.94
CA GLY A 100 22.94 -1.44 4.45
C GLY A 100 21.45 -1.59 4.13
N ASP A 101 20.83 -2.63 4.67
CA ASP A 101 19.40 -2.92 4.52
C ASP A 101 18.54 -2.28 5.63
N TYR A 102 19.15 -1.50 6.54
CA TYR A 102 18.52 -0.83 7.67
C TYR A 102 17.91 -1.79 8.70
N VAL A 103 18.49 -2.99 8.83
CA VAL A 103 18.07 -4.01 9.80
C VAL A 103 19.30 -4.50 10.57
N CYS A 104 19.26 -4.43 11.90
CA CYS A 104 20.44 -4.71 12.72
C CYS A 104 20.69 -6.19 13.02
N ASP A 105 19.68 -7.04 12.86
CA ASP A 105 19.82 -8.49 13.04
C ASP A 105 20.04 -9.25 11.71
N THR A 106 20.23 -8.54 10.60
CA THR A 106 20.70 -9.07 9.33
C THR A 106 22.21 -8.83 9.19
N PRO A 107 23.06 -9.88 9.22
CA PRO A 107 24.48 -9.70 8.96
C PRO A 107 24.71 -9.20 7.52
N PRO A 108 25.70 -8.33 7.28
CA PRO A 108 26.02 -7.86 5.93
C PRO A 108 26.52 -9.05 5.10
N VAL A 109 25.95 -9.23 3.92
CA VAL A 109 26.30 -10.31 2.98
C VAL A 109 26.51 -9.69 1.60
N LYS A 110 27.49 -10.17 0.83
CA LYS A 110 27.68 -9.75 -0.57
C LYS A 110 26.53 -10.25 -1.45
N ASN A 111 26.39 -9.72 -2.65
CA ASN A 111 25.50 -10.33 -3.63
C ASN A 111 26.04 -11.71 -4.06
N LEU A 112 25.34 -12.79 -3.69
CA LEU A 112 25.77 -14.17 -3.95
C LEU A 112 25.18 -14.77 -5.24
N LEU A 113 24.61 -13.97 -6.14
CA LEU A 113 23.98 -14.45 -7.39
C LEU A 113 24.89 -15.39 -8.19
N LEU A 114 26.19 -15.11 -8.23
CA LEU A 114 27.20 -15.88 -8.98
C LEU A 114 28.19 -16.64 -8.07
N ALA A 115 27.97 -16.66 -6.75
CA ALA A 115 28.93 -17.22 -5.79
C ALA A 115 28.92 -18.77 -5.71
N GLY A 116 28.02 -19.44 -6.44
CA GLY A 116 27.83 -20.88 -6.33
C GLY A 116 27.14 -21.28 -5.03
N THR A 117 27.49 -22.46 -4.49
CA THR A 117 26.94 -22.96 -3.22
C THR A 117 27.75 -22.39 -2.05
N VAL A 118 27.07 -21.76 -1.10
CA VAL A 118 27.65 -21.20 0.13
C VAL A 118 27.03 -21.90 1.34
N ASN A 119 27.87 -22.52 2.16
CA ASN A 119 27.46 -23.31 3.33
C ASN A 119 27.53 -22.49 4.61
N ASN A 120 26.86 -22.96 5.66
CA ASN A 120 26.86 -22.29 6.97
C ASN A 120 28.27 -22.16 7.57
N SER A 121 29.17 -23.10 7.28
CA SER A 121 30.55 -23.12 7.78
C SER A 121 31.50 -22.20 7.01
N ASP A 122 31.12 -21.73 5.83
CA ASP A 122 31.97 -20.86 5.01
C ASP A 122 32.10 -19.49 5.67
N ILE A 123 33.26 -18.87 5.53
CA ILE A 123 33.51 -17.55 6.13
C ILE A 123 32.86 -16.46 5.28
N ASN A 124 32.00 -15.66 5.90
CA ASN A 124 31.45 -14.46 5.33
C ASN A 124 32.54 -13.37 5.29
N PRO A 125 32.99 -12.92 4.10
CA PRO A 125 34.04 -11.90 3.99
C PRO A 125 33.63 -10.54 4.55
N CYS A 126 32.34 -10.29 4.79
CA CYS A 126 31.84 -9.03 5.33
C CYS A 126 31.87 -8.95 6.86
N THR A 127 31.88 -10.09 7.54
CA THR A 127 31.90 -10.17 9.02
C THR A 127 33.13 -10.88 9.56
N SER A 128 33.90 -11.57 8.71
CA SER A 128 35.01 -12.45 9.11
C SER A 128 34.59 -13.58 10.05
N THR A 129 33.30 -13.96 10.03
CA THR A 129 32.71 -15.08 10.79
C THR A 129 32.03 -16.05 9.84
N ALA A 130 31.68 -17.25 10.30
CA ALA A 130 30.90 -18.19 9.51
C ALA A 130 29.54 -17.57 9.10
N TYR A 131 29.05 -17.88 7.89
CA TYR A 131 27.77 -17.38 7.40
C TYR A 131 26.60 -17.77 8.32
N ASN A 132 26.62 -18.99 8.86
CA ASN A 132 25.67 -19.49 9.87
C ASN A 132 24.19 -19.14 9.57
N GLY A 133 23.76 -19.23 8.31
CA GLY A 133 22.38 -18.95 7.89
C GLY A 133 22.15 -17.57 7.28
N ALA A 134 23.08 -16.60 7.41
CA ALA A 134 22.93 -15.26 6.82
C ALA A 134 22.78 -15.31 5.29
N GLN A 135 23.44 -16.27 4.62
CA GLN A 135 23.32 -16.50 3.18
C GLN A 135 21.93 -17.01 2.76
N ASN A 136 21.13 -17.54 3.69
CA ASN A 136 19.81 -18.09 3.43
C ASN A 136 18.68 -17.04 3.57
N ASN A 137 19.03 -15.76 3.83
CA ASN A 137 18.04 -14.71 3.94
C ASN A 137 17.25 -14.53 2.62
N ILE A 138 15.92 -14.49 2.71
CA ILE A 138 15.03 -14.36 1.55
C ILE A 138 15.34 -13.08 0.76
N MET A 139 15.78 -12.01 1.40
CA MET A 139 16.15 -10.74 0.75
C MET A 139 17.58 -10.74 0.17
N GLY A 140 18.30 -11.86 0.21
CA GLY A 140 19.57 -12.03 -0.48
C GLY A 140 19.42 -12.75 -1.82
N TYR A 141 20.50 -12.81 -2.60
CA TYR A 141 20.58 -13.60 -3.84
C TYR A 141 21.38 -14.89 -3.67
N GLY A 142 21.26 -15.82 -4.61
CA GLY A 142 21.85 -17.17 -4.57
C GLY A 142 20.86 -18.24 -4.12
N GLY A 143 21.34 -19.48 -3.94
CA GLY A 143 20.50 -20.61 -3.54
C GLY A 143 20.10 -20.62 -2.05
N GLY A 144 19.20 -21.53 -1.68
CA GLY A 144 18.93 -21.91 -0.27
C GLY A 144 18.10 -20.94 0.56
N LYS A 145 17.33 -20.04 -0.06
CA LYS A 145 16.60 -18.99 0.67
C LYS A 145 15.47 -19.56 1.52
N SER A 146 15.45 -19.21 2.80
CA SER A 146 14.51 -19.78 3.78
C SER A 146 14.33 -18.94 5.05
N LEU A 147 15.01 -17.80 5.18
CA LEU A 147 15.07 -17.02 6.41
C LEU A 147 14.58 -15.58 6.20
N LEU A 148 13.73 -15.11 7.11
CA LEU A 148 13.57 -13.69 7.44
C LEU A 148 13.89 -13.50 8.92
N THR A 149 14.49 -12.37 9.27
CA THR A 149 14.85 -12.06 10.65
C THR A 149 13.72 -11.37 11.40
N ALA A 150 13.81 -11.28 12.72
CA ALA A 150 12.80 -10.59 13.53
C ALA A 150 12.81 -9.07 13.27
N GLY A 151 14.00 -8.50 13.04
CA GLY A 151 14.17 -7.11 12.65
C GLY A 151 13.57 -6.81 11.27
N GLN A 152 13.70 -7.74 10.31
CA GLN A 152 13.00 -7.64 9.02
C GLN A 152 11.48 -7.61 9.22
N GLY A 153 10.91 -8.55 10.00
CA GLY A 153 9.47 -8.54 10.29
C GLY A 153 8.99 -7.25 10.99
N THR A 154 9.80 -6.69 11.88
CA THR A 154 9.51 -5.39 12.52
C THR A 154 9.49 -4.26 11.48
N ARG A 155 10.45 -4.24 10.55
CA ARG A 155 10.52 -3.25 9.47
C ARG A 155 9.33 -3.37 8.51
N GLU A 156 8.93 -4.60 8.17
CA GLU A 156 7.76 -4.86 7.32
C GLU A 156 6.48 -4.30 7.91
N ILE A 157 6.23 -4.56 9.19
CA ILE A 157 5.05 -4.03 9.90
C ILE A 157 5.10 -2.49 9.94
N ALA A 158 6.26 -1.91 10.22
CA ALA A 158 6.41 -0.45 10.23
C ALA A 158 6.11 0.18 8.86
N ALA A 159 6.62 -0.42 7.78
CA ALA A 159 6.37 0.05 6.42
C ALA A 159 4.89 -0.09 6.03
N LEU A 160 4.26 -1.23 6.36
CA LEU A 160 2.84 -1.48 6.13
C LEU A 160 1.99 -0.42 6.84
N LEU A 161 2.23 -0.18 8.13
CA LEU A 161 1.48 0.82 8.91
C LEU A 161 1.72 2.26 8.44
N ALA A 162 2.94 2.58 7.97
CA ALA A 162 3.27 3.94 7.55
C ALA A 162 2.74 4.28 6.15
N ALA A 163 2.84 3.36 5.19
CA ALA A 163 2.59 3.66 3.78
C ALA A 163 1.38 2.91 3.18
N ARG A 164 0.90 1.85 3.84
CA ARG A 164 -0.11 0.93 3.31
C ARG A 164 -1.19 0.55 4.33
N LEU A 165 -1.44 1.43 5.32
CA LEU A 165 -2.43 1.20 6.37
C LEU A 165 -3.82 0.88 5.82
N ASP A 166 -4.18 1.49 4.68
CA ASP A 166 -5.47 1.27 4.00
C ASP A 166 -5.68 -0.20 3.60
N LEU A 167 -4.60 -0.95 3.30
CA LEU A 167 -4.70 -2.38 2.96
C LEU A 167 -5.15 -3.24 4.14
N ILE A 168 -4.80 -2.86 5.38
CA ILE A 168 -5.20 -3.59 6.59
C ILE A 168 -6.71 -3.39 6.86
N ASN A 169 -7.22 -2.21 6.52
CA ASN A 169 -8.63 -1.86 6.72
C ASN A 169 -9.51 -2.20 5.49
N SER A 170 -8.91 -2.75 4.43
CA SER A 170 -9.62 -3.09 3.21
C SER A 170 -10.59 -4.25 3.43
N MET A 171 -11.82 -4.07 2.98
CA MET A 171 -12.83 -5.12 2.92
C MET A 171 -12.76 -5.92 1.60
N GLY A 172 -11.72 -5.73 0.78
CA GLY A 172 -11.60 -6.36 -0.54
C GLY A 172 -11.59 -7.91 -0.55
N SER A 173 -11.35 -8.54 0.60
CA SER A 173 -11.47 -10.00 0.78
C SER A 173 -12.78 -10.45 1.43
N THR A 174 -13.66 -9.52 1.81
CA THR A 174 -14.98 -9.84 2.34
C THR A 174 -16.01 -9.83 1.21
N PRO A 175 -16.85 -10.86 1.08
CA PRO A 175 -17.95 -10.82 0.13
C PRO A 175 -18.83 -9.59 0.41
N PRO A 176 -19.27 -8.85 -0.62
CA PRO A 176 -20.22 -7.78 -0.42
C PRO A 176 -21.50 -8.34 0.24
N PRO A 177 -22.18 -7.56 1.09
CA PRO A 177 -23.43 -8.00 1.71
C PRO A 177 -24.47 -8.37 0.64
N SER A 178 -25.32 -9.36 0.96
CA SER A 178 -26.34 -9.87 0.03
C SER A 178 -27.35 -8.81 -0.42
N SER A 179 -27.50 -7.74 0.36
CA SER A 179 -28.24 -6.53 0.01
C SER A 179 -27.27 -5.36 0.01
N LEU A 180 -26.74 -5.02 -1.16
CA LEU A 180 -25.96 -3.80 -1.34
C LEU A 180 -26.92 -2.61 -1.42
N VAL A 181 -26.81 -1.71 -0.44
CA VAL A 181 -27.47 -0.39 -0.49
C VAL A 181 -26.59 0.50 -1.34
N LYS A 182 -26.88 0.55 -2.64
CA LYS A 182 -26.18 1.43 -3.57
C LYS A 182 -27.10 2.58 -3.92
N VAL A 183 -26.63 3.80 -3.70
CA VAL A 183 -27.33 4.99 -4.19
C VAL A 183 -27.48 4.87 -5.70
N SER A 184 -28.72 4.97 -6.17
CA SER A 184 -29.15 4.73 -7.55
C SER A 184 -28.66 5.81 -8.53
N THR A 185 -28.28 6.98 -8.02
CA THR A 185 -27.77 8.10 -8.80
C THR A 185 -26.43 8.58 -8.24
N ALA A 186 -25.45 8.79 -9.11
CA ALA A 186 -24.21 9.44 -8.70
C ALA A 186 -24.55 10.83 -8.13
N PRO A 187 -23.93 11.25 -7.02
CA PRO A 187 -24.14 12.59 -6.50
C PRO A 187 -23.83 13.61 -7.61
N PRO A 188 -24.56 14.74 -7.67
CA PRO A 188 -24.34 15.75 -8.69
C PRO A 188 -22.86 16.17 -8.69
N GLN A 189 -22.28 16.34 -9.89
CA GLN A 189 -20.88 16.72 -10.03
C GLN A 189 -20.58 17.90 -9.09
N ASN A 190 -19.55 17.74 -8.25
CA ASN A 190 -19.11 18.80 -7.36
C ASN A 190 -18.84 20.07 -8.19
N SER A 191 -19.45 21.19 -7.78
CA SER A 191 -19.18 22.49 -8.39
C SER A 191 -17.75 22.89 -8.09
N GLN A 192 -16.87 22.70 -9.07
CA GLN A 192 -15.43 22.91 -8.91
C GLN A 192 -14.96 24.34 -9.23
N ASN A 193 -15.86 25.28 -9.60
CA ASN A 193 -15.58 26.73 -9.79
C ASN A 193 -14.26 27.06 -10.51
N GLY A 194 -13.85 26.25 -11.50
CA GLY A 194 -12.60 26.43 -12.24
C GLY A 194 -11.34 25.81 -11.60
N ASN A 195 -11.45 25.21 -10.41
CA ASN A 195 -10.38 24.45 -9.78
C ASN A 195 -10.18 23.11 -10.49
N GLY A 196 -8.97 22.88 -11.01
CA GLY A 196 -8.62 21.68 -11.75
C GLY A 196 -8.15 20.50 -10.89
N ALA A 197 -7.95 20.68 -9.58
CA ALA A 197 -7.52 19.60 -8.68
C ALA A 197 -7.88 19.88 -7.20
N GLY A 198 -7.90 18.83 -6.37
CA GLY A 198 -8.05 18.93 -4.91
C GLY A 198 -9.46 19.25 -4.42
N MET A 199 -10.49 19.06 -5.25
CA MET A 199 -11.88 19.35 -4.86
C MET A 199 -12.63 18.08 -4.45
N GLY A 200 -13.18 18.05 -3.24
CA GLY A 200 -13.91 16.93 -2.68
C GLY A 200 -13.22 16.34 -1.45
N PRO A 201 -13.72 15.20 -0.94
CA PRO A 201 -13.14 14.52 0.21
C PRO A 201 -11.67 14.17 -0.03
N ASN A 202 -10.82 14.46 0.95
CA ASN A 202 -9.42 14.02 1.04
C ASN A 202 -9.26 12.90 2.07
N ASN A 203 -10.01 12.95 3.18
CA ASN A 203 -10.06 11.87 4.15
C ASN A 203 -11.49 11.73 4.69
N ILE A 204 -11.96 10.50 4.84
CA ILE A 204 -13.26 10.17 5.44
C ILE A 204 -13.00 9.24 6.62
N ASN A 205 -13.53 9.57 7.80
CA ASN A 205 -13.52 8.65 8.94
C ASN A 205 -14.92 8.45 9.48
N LEU A 206 -15.27 7.20 9.76
CA LEU A 206 -16.47 6.81 10.47
C LEU A 206 -16.23 5.50 11.22
N ASN A 207 -16.16 5.55 12.55
CA ASN A 207 -15.77 4.40 13.37
C ASN A 207 -14.44 3.80 12.87
N ALA A 208 -14.44 2.52 12.46
CA ALA A 208 -13.27 1.83 11.91
C ALA A 208 -12.99 2.16 10.43
N LEU A 209 -13.94 2.78 9.71
CA LEU A 209 -13.71 3.21 8.34
C LEU A 209 -12.77 4.41 8.34
N ASN A 210 -11.66 4.27 7.63
CA ASN A 210 -10.76 5.35 7.25
C ASN A 210 -10.50 5.23 5.74
N TYR A 211 -10.74 6.29 5.00
CA TYR A 211 -10.48 6.33 3.57
C TYR A 211 -9.90 7.65 3.15
N LYS A 212 -8.69 7.62 2.60
CA LYS A 212 -8.07 8.78 1.97
C LYS A 212 -8.36 8.81 0.47
N SER A 213 -8.64 9.98 -0.07
CA SER A 213 -8.69 10.30 -1.50
C SER A 213 -7.89 11.56 -1.79
N TYR A 214 -7.67 11.88 -3.07
CA TYR A 214 -6.92 13.08 -3.47
C TYR A 214 -7.84 14.22 -3.95
N GLY A 215 -9.16 14.08 -3.74
CA GLY A 215 -10.16 14.92 -4.38
C GLY A 215 -10.18 14.75 -5.91
N TYR A 216 -10.99 15.57 -6.56
CA TYR A 216 -11.08 15.72 -8.02
C TYR A 216 -9.74 16.10 -8.64
N ASN A 217 -9.50 15.61 -9.84
CA ASN A 217 -8.39 15.92 -10.73
C ASN A 217 -8.92 16.00 -12.17
N GLY A 218 -8.87 17.19 -12.77
CA GLY A 218 -9.41 17.46 -14.10
C GLY A 218 -8.72 16.72 -15.24
N THR A 219 -7.51 16.20 -15.04
CA THR A 219 -6.84 15.34 -16.02
C THR A 219 -7.41 13.91 -16.00
N LYS A 220 -7.83 13.42 -14.84
CA LYS A 220 -8.41 12.07 -14.66
C LYS A 220 -9.94 12.03 -14.75
N ASN A 221 -10.58 13.19 -14.59
CA ASN A 221 -12.03 13.34 -14.49
C ASN A 221 -12.66 12.47 -13.38
N ASP A 222 -11.96 12.31 -12.26
CA ASP A 222 -12.33 11.52 -11.08
C ASP A 222 -13.19 12.33 -10.10
N TYR A 223 -14.34 12.82 -10.57
CA TYR A 223 -15.29 13.58 -9.74
C TYR A 223 -16.13 12.71 -8.81
N TYR A 224 -16.04 11.38 -8.94
CA TYR A 224 -16.81 10.40 -8.19
C TYR A 224 -15.97 9.16 -7.89
N VAL A 225 -16.10 8.63 -6.68
CA VAL A 225 -15.48 7.38 -6.23
C VAL A 225 -16.58 6.52 -5.60
N ASP A 226 -16.74 5.29 -6.09
CA ASP A 226 -17.68 4.31 -5.53
C ASP A 226 -16.93 3.29 -4.69
N ASN A 227 -17.18 3.30 -3.37
CA ASN A 227 -16.59 2.37 -2.42
C ASN A 227 -17.59 1.35 -1.84
N THR A 228 -18.80 1.25 -2.40
CA THR A 228 -19.91 0.46 -1.84
C THR A 228 -19.54 -1.00 -1.54
N CYS A 229 -18.65 -1.61 -2.34
CA CYS A 229 -18.22 -3.00 -2.16
C CYS A 229 -16.85 -3.15 -1.48
N ASN A 230 -16.14 -2.05 -1.21
CA ASN A 230 -14.73 -2.12 -0.82
C ASN A 230 -14.46 -1.60 0.59
N LEU A 231 -15.36 -0.76 1.13
CA LEU A 231 -15.23 -0.13 2.45
C LEU A 231 -16.60 0.01 3.10
N GLY A 232 -16.64 -0.11 4.42
CA GLY A 232 -17.86 0.08 5.20
C GLY A 232 -17.56 0.38 6.66
N ALA A 233 -18.56 0.90 7.36
CA ALA A 233 -18.53 1.08 8.81
C ALA A 233 -19.79 0.45 9.41
N THR A 234 -19.66 -0.20 10.56
CA THR A 234 -20.82 -0.64 11.34
C THR A 234 -21.30 0.49 12.24
N LEU A 235 -22.56 0.89 12.06
CA LEU A 235 -23.27 1.76 12.99
C LEU A 235 -24.13 0.89 13.89
N THR A 236 -24.08 1.13 15.20
CA THR A 236 -24.86 0.36 16.17
C THR A 236 -26.02 1.22 16.66
N TYR A 237 -27.24 0.69 16.61
CA TYR A 237 -28.42 1.36 17.16
C TYR A 237 -28.19 1.78 18.62
N ASN A 238 -28.71 2.94 19.03
CA ASN A 238 -28.47 3.60 20.32
C ASN A 238 -27.04 4.10 20.58
N ASN A 239 -26.13 4.02 19.61
CA ASN A 239 -24.82 4.66 19.69
C ASN A 239 -24.70 5.76 18.66
N ALA A 240 -24.48 7.00 19.13
CA ALA A 240 -24.16 8.10 18.25
C ALA A 240 -22.78 7.87 17.61
N ALA A 241 -22.63 8.27 16.35
CA ALA A 241 -21.36 8.23 15.63
C ALA A 241 -21.06 9.59 15.03
N VAL A 242 -19.80 9.84 14.69
CA VAL A 242 -19.39 11.06 14.00
C VAL A 242 -18.72 10.69 12.70
N LEU A 243 -19.28 11.16 11.59
CA LEU A 243 -18.62 11.16 10.30
C LEU A 243 -17.73 12.40 10.23
N THR A 244 -16.44 12.20 9.98
CA THR A 244 -15.53 13.30 9.67
C THR A 244 -15.09 13.24 8.23
N VAL A 245 -15.07 14.39 7.56
CA VAL A 245 -14.59 14.54 6.19
C VAL A 245 -13.58 15.67 6.15
N THR A 246 -12.33 15.37 5.87
CA THR A 246 -11.30 16.38 5.62
C THR A 246 -11.33 16.75 4.14
N THR A 247 -11.37 18.04 3.82
CA THR A 247 -11.20 18.59 2.47
C THR A 247 -9.94 19.44 2.43
N GLU A 248 -9.24 19.46 1.30
CA GLU A 248 -7.97 20.18 1.18
C GLU A 248 -7.82 21.03 -0.09
N THR A 249 -6.74 21.81 -0.05
CA THR A 249 -6.24 22.88 -0.91
C THR A 249 -7.13 24.12 -1.05
N ASN A 250 -8.45 23.97 -1.09
CA ASN A 250 -9.37 25.11 -1.23
C ASN A 250 -10.50 25.05 -0.20
N THR A 251 -11.03 26.23 0.17
CA THR A 251 -12.24 26.32 0.99
C THR A 251 -13.42 25.69 0.26
N GLN A 252 -14.06 24.72 0.89
CA GLN A 252 -15.10 23.89 0.29
C GLN A 252 -16.35 23.82 1.16
N ARG A 253 -17.49 23.53 0.52
CA ARG A 253 -18.71 23.15 1.22
C ARG A 253 -18.85 21.63 1.14
N CYS A 254 -18.95 20.98 2.29
CA CYS A 254 -19.19 19.55 2.38
C CYS A 254 -20.62 19.31 2.85
N LYS A 255 -21.33 18.45 2.13
CA LYS A 255 -22.62 17.90 2.53
C LYS A 255 -22.48 16.39 2.66
N ALA A 256 -23.15 15.81 3.64
CA ALA A 256 -23.15 14.38 3.87
C ALA A 256 -24.58 13.88 4.06
N TRP A 257 -24.85 12.70 3.52
CA TRP A 257 -26.13 12.01 3.63
C TRP A 257 -25.91 10.58 4.11
N ILE A 258 -26.94 10.01 4.75
CA ILE A 258 -27.06 8.58 5.02
C ILE A 258 -28.43 8.15 4.53
N ASP A 259 -28.46 7.17 3.63
CA ASP A 259 -29.68 6.51 3.19
C ASP A 259 -30.24 5.65 4.34
N PHE A 260 -31.15 6.23 5.14
CA PHE A 260 -31.66 5.59 6.36
C PHE A 260 -32.78 4.59 6.05
N ASN A 261 -33.53 4.83 4.97
CA ASN A 261 -34.66 3.99 4.58
C ASN A 261 -34.27 2.90 3.56
N ASN A 262 -33.03 2.93 3.06
CA ASN A 262 -32.47 1.97 2.11
C ASN A 262 -33.27 1.90 0.80
N ASP A 263 -33.73 3.05 0.30
CA ASP A 263 -34.44 3.15 -0.98
C ASP A 263 -33.52 3.51 -2.16
N GLY A 264 -32.24 3.79 -1.89
CA GLY A 264 -31.24 4.14 -2.88
C GLY A 264 -31.33 5.59 -3.38
N VAL A 265 -32.08 6.48 -2.71
CA VAL A 265 -32.27 7.88 -3.08
C VAL A 265 -31.91 8.79 -1.89
N LEU A 266 -30.84 9.59 -2.04
CA LEU A 266 -30.42 10.51 -0.99
C LEU A 266 -31.33 11.74 -0.88
N ASP A 267 -32.23 11.75 0.12
CA ASP A 267 -33.19 12.83 0.34
C ASP A 267 -32.61 13.99 1.20
N ASN A 268 -32.73 15.23 0.72
CA ASN A 268 -32.19 16.41 1.42
C ASN A 268 -32.92 16.77 2.73
N THR A 269 -34.13 16.25 2.92
CA THR A 269 -35.03 16.53 4.06
C THR A 269 -34.86 15.48 5.14
N THR A 270 -34.84 14.20 4.77
CA THR A 270 -34.82 13.10 5.73
C THR A 270 -33.41 12.55 5.98
N GLU A 271 -32.49 12.68 5.02
CA GLU A 271 -31.23 11.93 5.00
C GLU A 271 -29.97 12.79 4.98
N LEU A 272 -30.10 14.10 4.74
CA LEU A 272 -29.00 15.04 4.92
C LEU A 272 -28.62 15.11 6.41
N ILE A 273 -27.46 14.59 6.76
CA ILE A 273 -26.94 14.61 8.13
C ILE A 273 -26.12 15.88 8.43
N GLY A 274 -25.73 16.63 7.40
CA GLY A 274 -25.27 18.00 7.61
C GLY A 274 -24.70 18.68 6.37
N ASN A 275 -24.48 19.99 6.55
CA ASN A 275 -23.91 20.90 5.56
C ASN A 275 -22.93 21.83 6.27
N SER A 276 -21.66 21.72 5.92
CA SER A 276 -20.57 22.44 6.57
C SER A 276 -19.77 23.23 5.53
N VAL A 277 -19.40 24.45 5.87
CA VAL A 277 -18.59 25.33 5.01
C VAL A 277 -17.23 25.52 5.67
N ALA A 278 -16.18 25.17 4.95
CA ALA A 278 -14.80 25.36 5.41
C ALA A 278 -14.47 26.85 5.41
N ASN A 279 -13.81 27.30 6.48
CA ASN A 279 -13.25 28.64 6.60
C ASN A 279 -11.76 28.70 6.23
N THR A 280 -11.12 27.54 6.03
CA THR A 280 -9.72 27.37 5.64
C THR A 280 -9.58 26.38 4.50
N ALA A 281 -8.41 26.39 3.85
CA ALA A 281 -8.09 25.51 2.73
C ALA A 281 -8.06 24.02 3.11
N SER A 282 -7.40 23.68 4.23
CA SER A 282 -7.52 22.37 4.86
C SER A 282 -8.50 22.50 6.03
N PHE A 283 -9.54 21.67 6.04
CA PHE A 283 -10.64 21.74 7.00
C PHE A 283 -11.24 20.36 7.24
N THR A 284 -11.56 20.05 8.49
CA THR A 284 -12.27 18.80 8.85
C THR A 284 -13.71 19.11 9.20
N HIS A 285 -14.62 18.73 8.31
CA HIS A 285 -16.05 18.76 8.53
C HIS A 285 -16.45 17.62 9.45
N SER A 286 -17.33 17.89 10.42
CA SER A 286 -17.84 16.88 11.36
C SER A 286 -19.36 16.86 11.32
N PHE A 287 -19.93 15.67 11.13
CA PHE A 287 -21.36 15.44 11.02
C PHE A 287 -21.78 14.42 12.08
N SER A 288 -22.69 14.83 12.96
CA SER A 288 -23.23 13.93 14.00
C SER A 288 -24.28 13.02 13.38
N ILE A 289 -24.11 11.72 13.59
CA ILE A 289 -25.08 10.69 13.20
C ILE A 289 -25.85 10.34 14.48
N PRO A 290 -27.18 10.59 14.50
CA PRO A 290 -27.99 10.35 15.69
C PRO A 290 -28.02 8.86 16.05
N ALA A 291 -28.15 8.58 17.34
CA ALA A 291 -28.23 7.23 17.88
C ALA A 291 -29.51 6.48 17.44
N SER A 292 -30.51 7.19 16.93
CA SER A 292 -31.76 6.65 16.39
C SER A 292 -32.25 7.51 15.21
N LYS A 293 -32.50 6.87 14.07
CA LYS A 293 -33.29 7.39 12.95
C LYS A 293 -34.04 6.24 12.28
#